data_AF-A0A7V8YBK3-F1
#
_entry.id   AF-A0A7V8YBK3-F1
#
_cell.length_a   1.000
_cell.length_b   1.000
_cell.length_c   1.000
_cell.angle_alpha   90.00
_cell.angle_beta   90.00
_cell.angle_gamma   90.00
#
_symmetry.space_group_name_H-M   'P 1'
#
loop_
_entity.id
_entity.type
_entity.pdbx_description
1 polymer ?
#
loop_
_entity_poly.entity_id
_entity_poly.type
_entity_poly.pdbx_seq_one_letter_code
_entity_poly.pdbx_strand_id
1 'polypeptide(L)'
;ANGAPPRDFVGLDFSFERVLAALRGSQGAVYADARAELWIRGRLGEQLILDQDGLIYAYPDDPSFRDALEALGIPDRESATLARRDYVKHWFHAEHDADEERFVTALALTQVAARR
;
A
#
# COMPACT_ATOMS: atom_id res chain seq x y z
N ALA A 1 14.10 -13.05 5.47
CA ALA A 1 15.56 -12.88 5.64
C ALA A 1 15.85 -11.39 5.79
N ASN A 2 16.40 -10.96 6.92
CA ASN A 2 16.72 -9.55 7.18
C ASN A 2 17.92 -9.15 6.30
N GLY A 3 17.71 -8.35 5.24
CA GLY A 3 18.78 -7.78 4.42
C GLY A 3 18.68 -7.99 2.90
N ALA A 4 17.63 -8.61 2.37
CA ALA A 4 17.39 -8.58 0.93
C ALA A 4 16.99 -7.15 0.49
N PRO A 5 17.47 -6.65 -0.66
CA PRO A 5 17.04 -5.35 -1.17
C PRO A 5 15.54 -5.35 -1.47
N PRO A 6 14.86 -4.20 -1.36
CA PRO A 6 13.46 -4.09 -1.73
C PRO A 6 13.25 -4.53 -3.19
N ARG A 7 12.09 -5.16 -3.45
CA ARG A 7 11.68 -5.57 -4.78
C ARG A 7 10.64 -4.60 -5.28
N ASP A 8 10.92 -3.96 -6.41
CA ASP A 8 9.98 -3.04 -7.04
C ASP A 8 9.15 -3.79 -8.08
N PHE A 9 7.84 -3.57 -8.06
CA PHE A 9 6.89 -4.15 -9.01
C PHE A 9 6.06 -3.05 -9.66
N VAL A 10 5.86 -3.14 -10.97
CA VAL A 10 5.07 -2.18 -11.75
C VAL A 10 4.01 -2.91 -12.57
N GLY A 11 2.82 -2.31 -12.62
CA GLY A 11 1.77 -2.70 -13.54
C GLY A 11 1.05 -1.47 -14.10
N LEU A 12 0.45 -1.63 -15.28
CA LEU A 12 -0.15 -0.54 -16.05
C LEU A 12 -1.56 -0.94 -16.50
N ASP A 13 -2.38 0.06 -16.82
CA ASP A 13 -3.68 -0.10 -17.47
C ASP A 13 -4.67 -1.02 -16.72
N PHE A 14 -4.70 -0.92 -15.40
CA PHE A 14 -5.69 -1.62 -14.58
C PHE A 14 -7.00 -0.85 -14.45
N SER A 15 -8.10 -1.59 -14.46
CA SER A 15 -9.38 -1.05 -14.01
C SER A 15 -9.38 -0.91 -12.48
N PHE A 16 -10.14 0.06 -11.98
CA PHE A 16 -10.32 0.27 -10.55
C PHE A 16 -10.81 -1.01 -9.85
N GLU A 17 -11.77 -1.71 -10.44
CA GLU A 17 -12.35 -2.94 -9.89
C GLU A 17 -11.32 -4.03 -9.74
N ARG A 18 -10.40 -4.17 -10.71
CA ARG A 18 -9.32 -5.15 -10.67
C ARG A 18 -8.34 -4.85 -9.53
N VAL A 19 -7.95 -3.59 -9.38
CA VAL A 19 -7.06 -3.15 -8.29
C VAL A 19 -7.74 -3.40 -6.94
N LEU A 20 -9.00 -3.00 -6.79
CA LEU A 20 -9.75 -3.17 -5.56
C LEU A 20 -9.95 -4.64 -5.18
N ALA A 21 -10.21 -5.51 -6.16
CA ALA A 21 -10.31 -6.95 -5.94
C ALA A 21 -8.98 -7.55 -5.46
N ALA A 22 -7.86 -7.15 -6.06
CA ALA A 22 -6.52 -7.59 -5.64
C ALA A 22 -6.19 -7.14 -4.20
N LEU A 23 -6.51 -5.89 -3.85
CA LEU A 23 -6.33 -5.35 -2.50
C LEU A 23 -7.15 -6.11 -1.46
N ARG A 24 -8.44 -6.35 -1.74
CA ARG A 24 -9.32 -7.16 -0.86
C ARG A 24 -8.82 -8.59 -0.69
N GLY A 25 -8.26 -9.17 -1.74
CA GLY A 25 -7.70 -10.52 -1.71
C GLY A 25 -6.37 -10.64 -0.97
N SER A 26 -5.73 -9.52 -0.60
CA SER A 26 -4.35 -9.49 -0.10
C SER A 26 -4.17 -8.53 1.08
N GLN A 27 -5.24 -8.28 1.85
CA GLN A 27 -5.28 -7.25 2.89
C GLN A 27 -4.22 -7.43 3.97
N GLY A 28 -3.87 -8.68 4.32
CA GLY A 28 -2.84 -8.97 5.31
C GLY A 28 -1.48 -8.42 4.88
N ALA A 29 -1.03 -8.75 3.67
CA ALA A 29 0.22 -8.23 3.12
C ALA A 29 0.21 -6.72 2.91
N VAL A 30 -0.93 -6.14 2.51
CA VAL A 30 -1.00 -4.71 2.15
C VAL A 30 -1.16 -3.80 3.36
N TYR A 31 -1.97 -4.16 4.35
CA TYR A 31 -2.35 -3.27 5.45
C TYR A 31 -1.84 -3.70 6.83
N ALA A 32 -1.44 -4.96 6.99
CA ALA A 32 -1.01 -5.50 8.28
C ALA A 32 0.48 -5.90 8.31
N ASP A 33 1.18 -5.78 7.18
CA ASP A 33 2.59 -6.13 7.04
C ASP A 33 3.41 -4.93 6.57
N ALA A 34 4.55 -4.71 7.21
CA ALA A 34 5.42 -3.56 6.93
C ALA A 34 6.23 -3.69 5.62
N ARG A 35 6.01 -4.75 4.83
CA ARG A 35 6.69 -4.96 3.54
C ARG A 35 6.12 -4.16 2.38
N ALA A 36 4.86 -3.76 2.47
CA ALA A 36 4.17 -3.18 1.35
C ALA A 36 4.26 -1.66 1.40
N GLU A 37 4.79 -1.09 0.32
CA GLU A 37 4.55 0.29 -0.06
C GLU A 37 3.81 0.25 -1.40
N LEU A 38 2.67 0.94 -1.49
CA LEU A 38 1.80 0.90 -2.67
C LEU A 38 1.58 2.30 -3.22
N TRP A 39 1.91 2.46 -4.51
CA TRP A 39 1.73 3.70 -5.25
C TRP A 39 0.71 3.48 -6.36
N ILE A 40 -0.41 4.19 -6.31
CA ILE A 40 -1.44 4.14 -7.34
C ILE A 40 -1.47 5.51 -8.00
N ARG A 41 -1.26 5.54 -9.32
CA ARG A 41 -1.48 6.73 -10.13
C ARG A 41 -2.69 6.52 -11.00
N GLY A 42 -3.69 7.37 -10.83
CA GLY A 42 -4.86 7.38 -11.69
C GLY A 42 -4.62 8.18 -12.98
N ARG A 43 -5.62 8.16 -13.87
CA ARG A 43 -5.44 8.61 -15.26
C ARG A 43 -5.26 10.13 -15.38
N LEU A 44 -5.77 10.89 -14.42
CA LEU A 44 -5.70 12.34 -14.38
C LEU A 44 -4.48 12.85 -13.59
N GLY A 45 -3.60 11.95 -13.14
CA GLY A 45 -2.40 12.27 -12.37
C GLY A 45 -2.60 12.29 -10.86
N GLU A 46 -3.81 11.98 -10.38
CA GLU A 46 -4.10 11.69 -8.98
C GLU A 46 -3.22 10.54 -8.48
N GLN A 47 -2.71 10.67 -7.27
CA GLN A 47 -1.77 9.73 -6.67
C GLN A 47 -2.22 9.35 -5.27
N LEU A 48 -2.29 8.05 -5.02
CA LEU A 48 -2.48 7.47 -3.70
C LEU A 48 -1.19 6.74 -3.30
N ILE A 49 -0.68 6.99 -2.11
CA ILE A 49 0.48 6.29 -1.56
C ILE A 49 0.07 5.69 -0.22
N LEU A 50 0.17 4.36 -0.10
CA LEU A 50 0.16 3.67 1.19
C LEU A 50 1.62 3.37 1.54
N ASP A 51 2.12 3.96 2.61
CA ASP A 51 3.48 3.70 3.07
C ASP A 51 3.57 2.45 3.97
N GLN A 52 4.79 2.04 4.23
CA GLN A 52 5.14 0.91 5.10
C GLN A 52 4.73 1.11 6.59
N ASP A 53 4.39 2.33 6.99
CA ASP A 53 3.94 2.67 8.35
C ASP A 53 2.39 2.65 8.46
N GLY A 54 1.71 2.32 7.36
CA GLY A 54 0.26 2.25 7.27
C GLY A 54 -0.42 3.61 7.06
N LEU A 55 0.33 4.64 6.67
CA LEU A 55 -0.21 5.96 6.36
C LEU A 55 -0.64 6.03 4.89
N ILE A 56 -1.78 6.66 4.65
CA ILE A 56 -2.31 6.88 3.29
C ILE A 56 -2.20 8.36 2.94
N TYR A 57 -1.53 8.65 1.85
CA TYR A 57 -1.40 9.99 1.26
C TYR A 57 -2.17 10.07 -0.05
N ALA A 58 -2.92 11.15 -0.26
CA ALA A 58 -3.60 11.47 -1.51
C ALA A 58 -3.07 12.79 -2.08
N TYR A 59 -2.65 12.79 -3.35
CA TYR A 59 -2.12 13.95 -4.05
C TYR A 59 -2.84 14.21 -5.39
N PRO A 60 -3.24 15.46 -5.69
CA PRO A 60 -3.31 16.59 -4.76
C PRO A 60 -4.28 16.29 -3.60
N ASP A 61 -4.24 17.12 -2.55
CA ASP A 61 -5.15 16.98 -1.39
C ASP A 61 -6.61 17.00 -1.89
N ASP A 62 -7.23 15.83 -1.98
CA ASP A 62 -8.57 15.63 -2.53
C ASP A 62 -9.59 15.63 -1.37
N PRO A 63 -10.44 16.67 -1.24
CA PRO A 63 -11.44 16.72 -0.17
C PRO A 63 -12.41 15.54 -0.21
N SER A 64 -12.73 15.01 -1.40
CA SER A 64 -13.64 13.88 -1.53
C SER A 64 -13.06 12.59 -0.94
N PHE A 65 -11.73 12.49 -0.90
CA PHE A 65 -11.03 11.38 -0.26
C PHE A 65 -11.14 11.46 1.26
N ARG A 66 -10.99 12.66 1.84
CA ARG A 66 -11.21 12.87 3.28
C ARG A 66 -12.65 12.50 3.68
N ASP A 67 -13.63 12.97 2.91
CA ASP A 67 -15.05 12.66 3.16
C ASP A 67 -15.30 11.14 3.11
N ALA A 68 -14.66 10.43 2.17
CA ALA A 68 -14.78 8.98 2.04
C ALA A 68 -14.15 8.23 3.22
N LEU A 69 -12.97 8.66 3.69
CA LEU A 69 -12.32 8.08 4.86
C LEU A 69 -13.13 8.33 6.14
N GLU A 70 -13.65 9.55 6.31
CA GLU A 70 -14.52 9.90 7.43
C GLU A 70 -15.79 9.03 7.45
N ALA A 71 -16.40 8.82 6.29
CA ALA A 71 -17.57 7.94 6.15
C ALA A 71 -17.28 6.47 6.51
N LEU A 72 -16.03 6.03 6.39
CA LEU A 72 -15.56 4.70 6.80
C LEU A 72 -15.11 4.65 8.28
N GLY A 73 -15.20 5.77 9.01
CA GLY A 73 -14.74 5.89 10.39
C GLY A 73 -13.23 5.93 10.54
N ILE A 74 -12.49 6.23 9.46
CA ILE A 74 -11.04 6.34 9.45
C ILE A 74 -10.68 7.79 9.83
N PRO A 75 -9.96 8.02 10.94
CA PRO A 75 -9.69 9.38 11.42
C PRO A 75 -8.67 10.11 10.53
N ASP A 76 -8.98 11.35 10.14
CA ASP A 76 -8.10 12.29 9.41
C ASP A 76 -6.91 12.83 10.24
N ARG A 77 -6.62 12.23 11.40
CA ARG A 77 -5.65 12.77 12.37
C ARG A 77 -4.66 11.70 12.79
N GLU A 78 -3.42 12.14 13.00
CA GLU A 78 -2.36 11.41 13.71
C GLU A 78 -2.85 11.01 15.12
N SER A 79 -3.61 9.93 15.21
CA SER A 79 -3.92 9.27 16.46
C SER A 79 -2.70 8.45 16.83
N ALA A 80 -1.72 9.09 17.47
CA ALA A 80 -0.46 8.49 17.92
C ALA A 80 0.05 7.39 16.95
N THR A 81 0.23 7.77 15.70
CA THR A 81 0.71 6.86 14.65
C THR A 81 2.10 6.35 15.03
N LEU A 82 2.50 5.21 14.46
CA LEU A 82 3.80 4.58 14.70
C LEU A 82 4.98 5.57 14.58
N ALA A 83 4.84 6.61 13.75
CA ALA A 83 5.77 7.73 13.59
C ALA A 83 6.15 8.49 14.89
N ARG A 84 5.35 8.43 15.96
CA ARG A 84 5.66 9.05 17.26
C ARG A 84 6.29 8.09 18.28
N ARG A 85 6.54 6.83 17.93
CA ARG A 85 7.16 5.84 18.81
C ARG A 85 8.65 5.73 18.49
N ASP A 86 9.52 5.84 19.50
CA ASP A 86 11.00 5.71 19.39
C ASP A 86 11.50 4.36 18.85
N TYR A 87 10.59 3.45 18.48
CA TYR A 87 10.85 2.18 17.84
C TYR A 87 9.65 1.82 16.95
N VAL A 88 9.73 2.11 15.65
CA VAL A 88 8.84 1.46 14.68
C VAL A 88 9.37 0.04 14.49
N LYS A 89 8.75 -0.92 15.17
CA LYS A 89 8.94 -2.32 14.80
C LYS A 89 8.13 -2.52 13.52
N HIS A 90 8.82 -2.58 12.39
CA HIS A 90 8.25 -3.10 11.16
C HIS A 90 7.99 -4.60 11.38
N TRP A 91 6.72 -4.99 11.42
CA TRP A 91 6.34 -6.38 11.62
C TRP A 91 6.26 -7.06 10.25
N PHE A 92 7.14 -8.04 10.06
CA PHE A 92 7.14 -8.93 8.90
C PHE A 92 6.43 -10.22 9.31
N HIS A 93 5.26 -10.46 8.74
CA HIS A 93 4.40 -11.60 9.02
C HIS A 93 4.54 -12.66 7.93
N ALA A 94 5.37 -13.69 8.15
CA ALA A 94 5.62 -14.74 7.14
C ALA A 94 4.33 -15.41 6.61
N GLU A 95 3.24 -15.41 7.39
CA GLU A 95 1.92 -15.87 6.92
C GLU A 95 1.33 -15.06 5.75
N HIS A 96 1.80 -13.83 5.53
CA HIS A 96 1.36 -12.95 4.44
C HIS A 96 2.21 -13.08 3.16
N ASP A 97 3.24 -13.94 3.13
CA ASP A 97 4.04 -14.19 1.92
C ASP A 97 3.17 -14.65 0.74
N ALA A 98 2.18 -15.52 1.01
CA ALA A 98 1.24 -16.00 0.01
C ALA A 98 0.25 -14.92 -0.46
N ASP A 99 -0.02 -13.91 0.37
CA ASP A 99 -0.87 -12.78 -0.01
C ASP A 99 -0.12 -11.80 -0.92
N GLU A 100 1.19 -11.59 -0.69
CA GLU A 100 2.05 -10.80 -1.59
C GLU A 100 2.13 -11.46 -2.98
N GLU A 101 2.40 -12.78 -3.03
CA GLU A 101 2.44 -13.52 -4.30
C GLU A 101 1.10 -13.48 -5.04
N ARG A 102 -0.01 -13.59 -4.30
CA ARG A 102 -1.36 -13.46 -4.84
C ARG A 102 -1.60 -12.08 -5.42
N PHE A 103 -1.17 -11.02 -4.74
CA PHE A 103 -1.32 -9.64 -5.20
C PHE A 103 -0.54 -9.40 -6.51
N VAL A 104 0.74 -9.79 -6.54
CA VAL A 104 1.60 -9.70 -7.72
C VAL A 104 0.98 -10.45 -8.90
N THR A 105 0.49 -11.67 -8.66
CA THR A 105 -0.13 -12.51 -9.69
C THR A 105 -1.46 -11.94 -10.19
N ALA A 106 -2.34 -11.50 -9.30
CA ALA A 106 -3.67 -10.96 -9.63
C ALA A 106 -3.58 -9.72 -10.54
N LEU A 107 -2.57 -8.88 -10.30
CA LEU A 107 -2.29 -7.72 -11.12
C LEU A 107 -1.30 -8.00 -12.26
N ALA A 108 -0.70 -9.19 -12.32
CA ALA A 108 0.36 -9.52 -13.27
C ALA A 108 1.49 -8.47 -13.24
N LEU A 109 1.91 -8.07 -12.03
CA LEU A 109 2.94 -7.05 -11.88
C LEU A 109 4.28 -7.56 -12.37
N THR A 110 5.04 -6.68 -13.02
CA THR A 110 6.38 -6.97 -13.50
C THR A 110 7.40 -6.47 -12.50
N GLN A 111 8.28 -7.35 -12.05
CA GLN A 111 9.42 -6.93 -11.22
C GLN A 111 10.37 -6.07 -12.05
N VAL A 112 10.72 -4.90 -11.53
CA VAL A 112 11.71 -4.01 -12.15
C VAL A 112 13.02 -4.05 -11.37
N ALA A 113 14.12 -3.74 -12.05
CA ALA A 113 15.42 -3.66 -11.40
C ALA A 113 15.41 -2.53 -10.37
N ALA A 114 15.99 -2.78 -9.20
CA ALA A 114 16.15 -1.75 -8.17
C ALA A 114 16.85 -0.52 -8.78
N ARG A 115 16.23 0.65 -8.64
CA ARG A 115 16.86 1.90 -9.06
C ARG A 115 18.02 2.19 -8.11
N ARG A 116 19.22 2.34 -8.70
CA ARG A 116 20.44 2.78 -8.00
C ARG A 116 20.47 4.29 -7.85
#